data_AF-A0A7J6NDE3-F1
#
_entry.id   AF-A0A7J6NDE3-F1
#
_cell.length_a   1.000
_cell.length_b   1.000
_cell.length_c   1.000
_cell.angle_alpha   90.00
_cell.angle_beta   90.00
_cell.angle_gamma   90.00
#
_symmetry.space_group_name_H-M   'P 1'
#
loop_
_entity.id
_entity.type
_entity.pdbx_description
1 polymer ?
#
loop_
_entity_poly.entity_id
_entity_poly.type
_entity_poly.pdbx_seq_one_letter_code
_entity_poly.pdbx_strand_id
1 'polypeptide(L)'
;MLIILQDRYRLVDEVVKRSREGTADLEDIIDAAYACSMLSLQALKEGGYQLRTLRPLESAIRSESGYWLVYKGGPGIRIVLKDLLYRLKAEMSEHKGNLMRKLGDILVERFDHHCAKWLSAEKASRAGQRTGPNENVLKIVNDVSSMHRVLMKSLSSKCVELIFSRVFVDFGSRFEARLLKEKDQVDDATVLESWRTSIPADLGQMVVKLRPIADIRARMEASVKEMLSITDRILPPKDGEPPSGDILQLLDQAEDGPKSTSSSEEETPADASTTPPAAAPAATPAAGD
;
A
#
# COMPACT_ATOMS: atom_id res chain seq x y z
N MET A 1 13.31 23.41 -1.92
CA MET A 1 13.38 22.10 -2.60
C MET A 1 13.53 22.25 -4.11
N LEU A 2 12.73 23.10 -4.77
CA LEU A 2 12.84 23.40 -6.21
C LEU A 2 14.22 23.96 -6.64
N ILE A 3 14.80 24.85 -5.84
CA ILE A 3 16.13 25.46 -6.11
C ILE A 3 17.24 24.40 -6.14
N ILE A 4 17.26 23.48 -5.16
CA ILE A 4 18.26 22.40 -5.06
C ILE A 4 18.18 21.44 -6.26
N LEU A 5 16.98 21.21 -6.80
CA LEU A 5 16.80 20.38 -8.00
C LEU A 5 17.37 21.07 -9.24
N GLN A 6 17.08 22.37 -9.38
CA GLN A 6 17.54 23.16 -10.52
C GLN A 6 19.06 23.27 -10.56
N ASP A 7 19.71 23.45 -9.40
CA ASP A 7 21.16 23.45 -9.28
C ASP A 7 21.78 22.09 -9.67
N ARG A 8 21.12 20.99 -9.31
CA ARG A 8 21.58 19.63 -9.66
C ARG A 8 21.40 19.31 -11.14
N TYR A 9 20.31 19.74 -11.76
CA TYR A 9 20.15 19.62 -13.22
C TYR A 9 21.23 20.43 -13.95
N ARG A 10 21.50 21.66 -13.48
CA ARG A 10 22.56 22.49 -14.03
C ARG A 10 23.94 21.85 -13.89
N LEU A 11 24.26 21.26 -12.74
CA LEU A 11 25.51 20.54 -12.52
C LEU A 11 25.67 19.39 -13.52
N VAL A 12 24.62 18.58 -13.71
CA VAL A 12 24.64 17.46 -14.68
C VAL A 12 24.82 17.98 -16.10
N ASP A 13 24.10 19.02 -16.50
CA ASP A 13 24.22 19.61 -17.84
C ASP A 13 25.61 20.23 -18.09
N GLU A 14 26.18 20.92 -17.09
CA GLU A 14 27.53 21.49 -17.17
C GLU A 14 28.60 20.40 -17.26
N VAL A 15 28.48 19.30 -16.51
CA VAL A 15 29.40 18.16 -16.62
C VAL A 15 29.26 17.44 -17.95
N VAL A 16 28.03 17.22 -18.44
CA VAL A 16 27.80 16.64 -19.78
C VAL A 16 28.41 17.52 -20.86
N LYS A 17 28.28 18.84 -20.75
CA LYS A 17 28.88 19.80 -21.68
C LYS A 17 30.42 19.73 -21.63
N ARG A 18 31.03 19.81 -20.45
CA ARG A 18 32.49 19.68 -20.28
C ARG A 18 33.02 18.32 -20.74
N SER A 19 32.25 17.26 -20.53
CA SER A 19 32.58 15.93 -21.04
C SER A 19 32.60 15.89 -22.57
N ARG A 20 31.63 16.53 -23.25
CA ARG A 20 31.62 16.67 -24.72
C ARG A 20 32.80 17.50 -25.24
N GLU A 21 33.27 18.46 -24.45
CA GLU A 21 34.41 19.31 -24.77
C GLU A 21 35.77 18.64 -24.41
N GLY A 22 35.75 17.46 -23.78
CA GLY A 22 36.95 16.74 -23.34
C GLY A 22 37.66 17.40 -22.15
N THR A 23 36.97 18.28 -21.42
CA THR A 23 37.51 19.07 -20.30
C THR A 23 37.01 18.61 -18.93
N ALA A 24 36.09 17.65 -18.88
CA ALA A 24 35.63 17.06 -17.62
C ALA A 24 36.68 16.08 -17.08
N ASP A 25 37.01 16.21 -15.81
CA ASP A 25 37.81 15.22 -15.10
C ASP A 25 36.94 14.10 -14.51
N LEU A 26 37.58 13.12 -13.86
CA LEU A 26 36.88 11.98 -13.28
C LEU A 26 35.98 12.39 -12.10
N GLU A 27 36.39 13.40 -11.33
CA GLU A 27 35.64 13.90 -10.17
C GLU A 27 34.34 14.56 -10.63
N ASP A 28 34.39 15.36 -11.69
CA ASP A 28 33.23 15.96 -12.35
C ASP A 28 32.18 14.90 -12.76
N ILE A 29 32.64 13.80 -13.35
CA ILE A 29 31.78 12.70 -13.81
C ILE A 29 31.15 11.97 -12.61
N ILE A 30 31.91 11.76 -11.54
CA ILE A 30 31.41 11.14 -10.30
C ILE A 30 30.35 12.04 -9.64
N ASP A 31 30.59 13.34 -9.57
CA ASP A 31 29.66 14.31 -9.00
C ASP A 31 28.37 14.42 -9.81
N ALA A 32 28.45 14.38 -11.15
CA ALA A 32 27.26 14.32 -12.00
C ALA A 32 26.51 13.00 -11.84
N ALA A 33 27.21 11.86 -11.75
CA ALA A 33 26.57 10.57 -11.51
C ALA A 33 25.86 10.54 -10.14
N TYR A 34 26.47 11.13 -9.11
CA TYR A 34 25.86 11.27 -7.79
C TYR A 34 24.65 12.21 -7.81
N ALA A 35 24.76 13.36 -8.49
CA ALA A 35 23.64 14.28 -8.70
C ALA A 35 22.47 13.61 -9.46
N CYS A 36 22.74 12.87 -10.53
CA CYS A 36 21.76 12.06 -11.25
C CYS A 36 21.10 10.99 -10.37
N SER A 37 21.87 10.37 -9.47
CA SER A 37 21.38 9.37 -8.52
C SER A 37 20.42 10.00 -7.51
N MET A 38 20.78 11.18 -7.00
CA MET A 38 19.94 11.95 -6.08
C MET A 38 18.68 12.53 -6.76
N LEU A 39 18.79 12.97 -8.02
CA LEU A 39 17.64 13.38 -8.83
C LEU A 39 16.70 12.18 -9.10
N SER A 40 17.26 11.00 -9.36
CA SER A 40 16.51 9.75 -9.52
C SER A 40 15.79 9.32 -8.24
N LEU A 41 16.43 9.48 -7.08
CA LEU A 41 15.82 9.28 -5.76
C LEU A 41 14.65 10.24 -5.50
N GLN A 42 14.75 11.48 -5.97
CA GLN A 42 13.69 12.46 -5.83
C GLN A 42 12.56 12.23 -6.85
N ALA A 43 12.88 11.78 -8.06
CA ALA A 43 11.89 11.36 -9.06
C ALA A 43 11.13 10.08 -8.65
N LEU A 44 11.71 9.22 -7.81
CA LEU A 44 11.00 8.11 -7.14
C LEU A 44 9.88 8.63 -6.22
N LYS A 45 10.14 9.71 -5.48
CA LYS A 45 9.15 10.37 -4.63
C LYS A 45 7.98 10.96 -5.45
N GLU A 46 8.25 11.33 -6.70
CA GLU A 46 7.28 11.97 -7.61
C GLU A 46 6.68 10.99 -8.66
N GLY A 47 6.94 9.68 -8.53
CA GLY A 47 6.29 8.65 -9.36
C GLY A 47 6.84 8.49 -10.79
N GLY A 48 8.02 9.03 -11.11
CA GLY A 48 8.55 9.15 -12.48
C GLY A 48 9.90 8.49 -12.74
N TYR A 49 10.21 7.36 -12.09
CA TYR A 49 11.60 6.86 -11.95
C TYR A 49 12.38 6.57 -13.25
N GLN A 50 11.77 6.32 -14.41
CA GLN A 50 12.54 5.65 -15.48
C GLN A 50 12.77 6.44 -16.78
N LEU A 51 11.95 7.42 -17.13
CA LEU A 51 12.00 7.94 -18.51
C LEU A 51 12.72 9.28 -18.70
N ARG A 52 12.90 10.10 -17.66
CA ARG A 52 13.42 11.47 -17.81
C ARG A 52 14.83 11.68 -17.26
N THR A 53 15.21 11.04 -16.16
CA THR A 53 16.51 11.25 -15.50
C THR A 53 17.63 10.34 -16.02
N LEU A 54 17.34 9.07 -16.27
CA LEU A 54 18.36 8.12 -16.75
C LEU A 54 18.51 8.11 -18.28
N ARG A 55 17.47 8.50 -19.03
CA ARG A 55 17.52 8.55 -20.50
C ARG A 55 18.62 9.45 -21.06
N PRO A 56 18.85 10.66 -20.54
CA PRO A 56 19.94 11.52 -21.03
C PRO A 56 21.31 10.89 -20.79
N LEU A 57 21.51 10.24 -19.63
CA LEU A 57 22.75 9.54 -19.29
C LEU A 57 22.93 8.28 -20.14
N GLU A 58 21.89 7.46 -20.28
CA GLU A 58 21.87 6.25 -21.11
C GLU A 58 22.01 6.60 -22.60
N SER A 59 21.42 7.71 -23.04
CA SER A 59 21.58 8.24 -24.40
C SER A 59 22.95 8.85 -24.59
N ALA A 60 23.59 9.45 -23.59
CA ALA A 60 24.98 9.88 -23.69
C ALA A 60 25.90 8.65 -23.82
N ILE A 61 25.64 7.60 -23.03
CA ILE A 61 26.38 6.32 -23.08
C ILE A 61 26.13 5.56 -24.40
N ARG A 62 24.91 5.60 -24.96
CA ARG A 62 24.54 4.88 -26.21
C ARG A 62 24.74 5.68 -27.50
N SER A 63 24.59 7.01 -27.49
CA SER A 63 24.77 7.84 -28.69
C SER A 63 26.23 8.03 -29.08
N GLU A 64 27.16 7.56 -28.24
CA GLU A 64 28.55 7.37 -28.63
C GLU A 64 28.72 6.17 -29.58
N SER A 65 28.40 6.44 -30.84
CA SER A 65 29.13 5.91 -31.98
C SER A 65 30.65 6.12 -31.77
N GLY A 66 31.31 5.10 -31.22
CA GLY A 66 32.64 4.65 -31.62
C GLY A 66 33.89 5.49 -31.37
N TYR A 67 33.86 6.81 -31.12
CA TYR A 67 35.07 7.61 -31.40
C TYR A 67 35.64 8.54 -30.32
N TRP A 68 35.04 8.72 -29.12
CA TRP A 68 35.61 9.68 -28.14
C TRP A 68 36.09 9.08 -26.81
N LEU A 69 35.69 7.87 -26.44
CA LEU A 69 36.34 7.12 -25.34
C LEU A 69 37.62 6.37 -25.77
N VAL A 70 38.17 6.69 -26.95
CA VAL A 70 39.48 6.16 -27.40
C VAL A 70 40.61 7.18 -27.20
N TYR A 71 40.31 8.45 -26.93
CA TYR A 71 41.35 9.42 -26.59
C TYR A 71 41.68 9.35 -25.09
N LYS A 72 42.58 8.42 -24.77
CA LYS A 72 43.32 8.22 -23.49
C LYS A 72 42.57 7.66 -22.27
N GLY A 73 41.29 7.34 -22.37
CA GLY A 73 40.56 6.57 -21.36
C GLY A 73 40.24 5.17 -21.84
N GLY A 74 41.17 4.22 -21.70
CA GLY A 74 41.03 2.84 -22.20
C GLY A 74 39.77 2.09 -21.69
N PRO A 75 39.57 0.83 -22.10
CA PRO A 75 38.43 -0.02 -21.69
C PRO A 75 38.10 -0.01 -20.18
N GLY A 76 39.04 0.41 -19.33
CA GLY A 76 38.83 0.69 -17.90
C GLY A 76 37.68 1.65 -17.58
N ILE A 77 37.47 2.77 -18.29
CA ILE A 77 36.41 3.75 -17.91
C ILE A 77 35.00 3.17 -18.11
N ARG A 78 34.78 2.42 -19.20
CA ARG A 78 33.50 1.74 -19.45
C ARG A 78 33.24 0.62 -18.44
N ILE A 79 34.29 -0.05 -17.96
CA ILE A 79 34.19 -1.06 -16.91
C ILE A 79 33.84 -0.40 -15.57
N VAL A 80 34.49 0.71 -15.21
CA VAL A 80 34.24 1.46 -13.97
C VAL A 80 32.81 2.02 -13.94
N LEU A 81 32.32 2.60 -15.04
CA LEU A 81 30.95 3.14 -15.07
C LEU A 81 29.89 2.03 -14.97
N LYS A 82 30.09 0.89 -15.64
CA LYS A 82 29.19 -0.26 -15.49
C LYS A 82 29.20 -0.79 -14.07
N ASP A 83 30.38 -0.98 -13.47
CA ASP A 83 30.52 -1.44 -12.09
C ASP A 83 29.84 -0.47 -11.11
N LEU A 84 30.05 0.84 -11.28
CA LEU A 84 29.39 1.88 -10.49
C LEU A 84 27.85 1.81 -10.61
N LEU A 85 27.32 1.67 -11.82
CA LEU A 85 25.87 1.52 -12.04
C LEU A 85 25.31 0.24 -11.41
N TYR A 86 26.06 -0.87 -11.45
CA TYR A 86 25.67 -2.12 -10.79
C TYR A 86 25.64 -1.95 -9.26
N ARG A 87 26.68 -1.35 -8.67
CA ARG A 87 26.74 -1.07 -7.23
C ARG A 87 25.62 -0.14 -6.77
N LEU A 88 25.41 0.97 -7.49
CA LEU A 88 24.33 1.90 -7.21
C LEU A 88 22.97 1.21 -7.28
N LYS A 89 22.74 0.37 -8.29
CA LYS A 89 21.49 -0.41 -8.41
C LYS A 89 21.31 -1.38 -7.23
N ALA A 90 22.39 -2.00 -6.77
CA ALA A 90 22.36 -2.90 -5.62
C ALA A 90 22.02 -2.13 -4.32
N GLU A 91 22.72 -1.03 -4.03
CA GLU A 91 22.47 -0.17 -2.87
C GLU A 91 21.04 0.39 -2.87
N MET A 92 20.56 0.85 -4.02
CA MET A 92 19.19 1.32 -4.18
C MET A 92 18.16 0.22 -3.93
N SER A 93 18.43 -0.98 -4.42
CA SER A 93 17.58 -2.15 -4.19
C SER A 93 17.56 -2.54 -2.71
N GLU A 94 18.70 -2.50 -2.04
CA GLU A 94 18.82 -2.76 -0.61
C GLU A 94 18.06 -1.71 0.20
N HIS A 95 18.27 -0.42 -0.09
CA HIS A 95 17.57 0.68 0.56
C HIS A 95 16.05 0.55 0.40
N LYS A 96 15.59 0.22 -0.81
CA LYS A 96 14.17 -0.06 -1.09
C LYS A 96 13.67 -1.24 -0.25
N GLY A 97 14.43 -2.34 -0.17
CA GLY A 97 14.11 -3.50 0.67
C GLY A 97 13.98 -3.14 2.15
N ASN A 98 14.91 -2.35 2.67
CA ASN A 98 14.91 -1.87 4.05
C ASN A 98 13.72 -0.94 4.35
N LEU A 99 13.37 -0.05 3.42
CA LEU A 99 12.20 0.82 3.54
C LEU A 99 10.91 0.01 3.54
N MET A 100 10.74 -0.92 2.60
CA MET A 100 9.57 -1.81 2.54
C MET A 100 9.43 -2.63 3.83
N ARG A 101 10.55 -3.10 4.40
CA ARG A 101 10.56 -3.80 5.68
C ARG A 101 10.04 -2.93 6.81
N LYS A 102 10.60 -1.73 7.00
CA LYS A 102 10.19 -0.80 8.07
C LYS A 102 8.71 -0.39 7.96
N LEU A 103 8.22 -0.14 6.74
CA LEU A 103 6.82 0.20 6.51
C LEU A 103 5.88 -0.96 6.89
N GLY A 104 6.27 -2.20 6.58
CA GLY A 104 5.56 -3.39 7.03
C GLY A 104 5.58 -3.53 8.55
N ASP A 105 6.76 -3.35 9.18
CA ASP A 105 6.93 -3.50 10.62
C ASP A 105 6.02 -2.53 11.41
N ILE A 106 5.86 -1.28 10.95
CA ILE A 106 4.92 -0.31 11.57
C ILE A 106 3.48 -0.84 11.57
N LEU A 107 3.04 -1.47 10.49
CA LEU A 107 1.69 -1.98 10.39
C LEU A 107 1.49 -3.22 11.27
N VAL A 108 2.51 -4.07 11.39
CA VAL A 108 2.55 -5.21 12.32
C VAL A 108 2.49 -4.74 13.78
N GLU A 109 3.23 -3.71 14.16
CA GLU A 109 3.20 -3.13 15.51
C GLU A 109 1.82 -2.58 15.86
N ARG A 110 1.17 -1.85 14.94
CA ARG A 110 -0.20 -1.35 15.14
C ARG A 110 -1.20 -2.49 15.25
N PHE A 111 -1.06 -3.50 14.41
CA PHE A 111 -1.88 -4.71 14.49
C PHE A 111 -1.74 -5.38 15.85
N ASP A 112 -0.52 -5.64 16.32
CA ASP A 112 -0.28 -6.28 17.61
C ASP A 112 -0.91 -5.47 18.76
N HIS A 113 -0.77 -4.14 18.72
CA HIS A 113 -1.41 -3.24 19.68
C HIS A 113 -2.95 -3.32 19.68
N HIS A 114 -3.57 -3.39 18.50
CA HIS A 114 -5.03 -3.48 18.38
C HIS A 114 -5.56 -4.89 18.67
N CYS A 115 -4.84 -5.91 18.25
CA CYS A 115 -5.13 -7.33 18.49
C CYS A 115 -5.10 -7.64 19.99
N ALA A 116 -4.08 -7.14 20.71
CA ALA A 116 -4.03 -7.15 22.16
C ALA A 116 -5.31 -6.64 22.83
N LYS A 117 -5.78 -5.47 22.39
CA LYS A 117 -6.97 -4.82 22.92
C LYS A 117 -8.27 -5.44 22.41
N TRP A 118 -8.21 -6.24 21.36
CA TRP A 118 -9.36 -6.95 20.81
C TRP A 118 -9.61 -8.21 21.62
N LEU A 119 -8.55 -8.98 21.87
CA LEU A 119 -8.58 -10.28 22.54
C LEU A 119 -8.48 -10.19 24.07
N SER A 120 -8.37 -9.00 24.67
CA SER A 120 -8.29 -8.88 26.13
C SER A 120 -9.56 -9.39 26.83
N ALA A 121 -9.40 -10.30 27.80
CA ALA A 121 -10.48 -10.95 28.56
C ALA A 121 -11.53 -9.97 29.15
N GLU A 122 -11.10 -8.82 29.68
CA GLU A 122 -11.99 -7.80 30.27
C GLU A 122 -13.09 -7.30 29.33
N LYS A 123 -12.85 -7.33 28.01
CA LYS A 123 -13.83 -6.91 27.02
C LYS A 123 -14.81 -8.01 26.65
N ALA A 124 -14.40 -9.26 26.76
CA ALA A 124 -15.25 -10.40 26.45
C ALA A 124 -16.28 -10.65 27.57
N SER A 125 -15.92 -10.43 28.83
CA SER A 125 -16.87 -10.48 29.96
C SER A 125 -17.98 -9.41 29.88
N ARG A 126 -17.78 -8.34 29.10
CA ARG A 126 -18.80 -7.29 28.85
C ARG A 126 -19.57 -7.49 27.53
N ALA A 127 -19.31 -8.56 26.79
CA ALA A 127 -19.82 -8.75 25.44
C ALA A 127 -21.33 -9.05 25.36
N GLY A 128 -21.98 -9.39 26.48
CA GLY A 128 -23.43 -9.70 26.53
C GLY A 128 -24.37 -8.60 26.03
N GLN A 129 -23.88 -7.38 25.72
CA GLN A 129 -24.68 -6.27 25.19
C GLN A 129 -24.11 -5.62 23.91
N ARG A 130 -23.05 -6.17 23.30
CA ARG A 130 -22.38 -5.48 22.18
C ARG A 130 -22.99 -5.88 20.83
N THR A 131 -23.78 -4.99 20.24
CA THR A 131 -24.51 -5.22 18.97
C THR A 131 -23.72 -4.82 17.70
N GLY A 132 -22.38 -4.82 17.74
CA GLY A 132 -21.60 -4.36 16.59
C GLY A 132 -20.14 -4.81 16.59
N PRO A 133 -19.42 -4.55 15.48
CA PRO A 133 -18.03 -4.95 15.32
C PRO A 133 -17.12 -4.39 16.41
N ASN A 134 -16.08 -5.14 16.72
CA ASN A 134 -15.06 -4.67 17.64
C ASN A 134 -14.37 -3.41 17.08
N GLU A 135 -14.36 -2.34 17.87
CA GLU A 135 -13.73 -1.07 17.50
C GLU A 135 -12.25 -1.23 17.14
N ASN A 136 -11.53 -2.17 17.76
CA ASN A 136 -10.13 -2.40 17.45
C ASN A 136 -9.93 -3.04 16.08
N VAL A 137 -10.87 -3.89 15.63
CA VAL A 137 -10.85 -4.48 14.29
C VAL A 137 -11.09 -3.39 13.25
N LEU A 138 -12.00 -2.45 13.53
CA LEU A 138 -12.19 -1.26 12.69
C LEU A 138 -10.94 -0.38 12.63
N LYS A 139 -10.18 -0.25 13.72
CA LYS A 139 -8.89 0.45 13.73
C LYS A 139 -7.85 -0.24 12.86
N ILE A 140 -7.75 -1.58 12.92
CA ILE A 140 -6.88 -2.36 12.04
C ILE A 140 -7.23 -2.12 10.56
N VAL A 141 -8.52 -2.21 10.21
CA VAL A 141 -9.01 -1.93 8.84
C VAL A 141 -8.62 -0.52 8.39
N ASN A 142 -8.79 0.48 9.27
CA ASN A 142 -8.45 1.87 8.98
C ASN A 142 -6.95 2.08 8.79
N ASP A 143 -6.11 1.43 9.60
CA ASP A 143 -4.65 1.47 9.47
C ASP A 143 -4.19 0.86 8.15
N VAL A 144 -4.70 -0.34 7.81
CA VAL A 144 -4.42 -1.01 6.53
C VAL A 144 -4.84 -0.13 5.37
N SER A 145 -6.06 0.41 5.38
CA SER A 145 -6.61 1.26 4.32
C SER A 145 -5.83 2.57 4.16
N SER A 146 -5.46 3.20 5.27
CA SER A 146 -4.71 4.46 5.28
C SER A 146 -3.28 4.24 4.80
N MET A 147 -2.61 3.19 5.27
CA MET A 147 -1.27 2.82 4.81
C MET A 147 -1.30 2.50 3.32
N HIS A 148 -2.24 1.67 2.84
CA HIS A 148 -2.40 1.35 1.43
C HIS A 148 -2.53 2.63 0.57
N ARG A 149 -3.41 3.56 0.97
CA ARG A 149 -3.62 4.83 0.27
C ARG A 149 -2.34 5.67 0.20
N VAL A 150 -1.55 5.71 1.28
CA VAL A 150 -0.29 6.46 1.31
C VAL A 150 0.76 5.78 0.44
N LEU A 151 0.92 4.46 0.55
CA LEU A 151 1.91 3.72 -0.21
C LEU A 151 1.67 3.77 -1.72
N MET A 152 0.41 3.70 -2.16
CA MET A 152 0.04 3.80 -3.57
C MET A 152 0.37 5.17 -4.21
N LYS A 153 0.63 6.21 -3.40
CA LYS A 153 1.09 7.52 -3.92
C LYS A 153 2.58 7.56 -4.21
N SER A 154 3.37 6.65 -3.64
CA SER A 154 4.83 6.73 -3.65
C SER A 154 5.51 5.46 -4.17
N LEU A 155 4.80 4.33 -4.20
CA LEU A 155 5.33 3.03 -4.59
C LEU A 155 4.49 2.45 -5.74
N SER A 156 5.09 1.57 -6.54
CA SER A 156 4.33 0.80 -7.52
C SER A 156 3.43 -0.23 -6.82
N SER A 157 2.28 -0.56 -7.43
CA SER A 157 1.34 -1.57 -6.93
C SER A 157 2.04 -2.88 -6.53
N LYS A 158 2.95 -3.40 -7.36
CA LYS A 158 3.77 -4.58 -7.03
C LYS A 158 4.58 -4.46 -5.73
N CYS A 159 5.11 -3.29 -5.40
CA CYS A 159 5.82 -3.09 -4.13
C CYS A 159 4.85 -3.06 -2.95
N VAL A 160 3.69 -2.44 -3.13
CA VAL A 160 2.63 -2.40 -2.13
C VAL A 160 2.11 -3.81 -1.85
N GLU A 161 1.85 -4.61 -2.89
CA GLU A 161 1.47 -6.02 -2.79
C GLU A 161 2.51 -6.84 -2.00
N LEU A 162 3.81 -6.64 -2.26
CA LEU A 162 4.87 -7.33 -1.52
C LEU A 162 4.93 -6.94 -0.03
N ILE A 163 4.72 -5.66 0.29
CA ILE A 163 4.64 -5.19 1.68
C ILE A 163 3.46 -5.88 2.38
N PHE A 164 2.26 -5.79 1.81
CA PHE A 164 1.06 -6.37 2.43
C PHE A 164 1.09 -7.89 2.49
N SER A 165 1.66 -8.57 1.49
CA SER A 165 1.84 -10.03 1.51
C SER A 165 2.64 -10.48 2.72
N ARG A 166 3.74 -9.78 3.04
CA ARG A 166 4.52 -10.08 4.25
C ARG A 166 3.76 -9.73 5.52
N VAL A 167 3.17 -8.54 5.57
CA VAL A 167 2.43 -8.06 6.76
C VAL A 167 1.30 -9.02 7.14
N PHE A 168 0.55 -9.54 6.15
CA PHE A 168 -0.55 -10.45 6.42
C PHE A 168 -0.11 -11.84 6.89
N VAL A 169 1.08 -12.30 6.52
CA VAL A 169 1.69 -13.48 7.14
C VAL A 169 2.00 -13.19 8.61
N ASP A 170 2.65 -12.05 8.88
CA ASP A 170 3.00 -11.64 10.23
C ASP A 170 1.74 -11.42 11.12
N PHE A 171 0.63 -10.94 10.56
CA PHE A 171 -0.66 -10.80 11.28
C PHE A 171 -1.15 -12.15 11.80
N GLY A 172 -1.13 -13.20 10.98
CA GLY A 172 -1.57 -14.54 11.39
C GLY A 172 -0.74 -15.07 12.57
N SER A 173 0.60 -15.00 12.47
CA SER A 173 1.48 -15.45 13.55
C SER A 173 1.33 -14.63 14.84
N ARG A 174 1.15 -13.31 14.74
CA ARG A 174 0.91 -12.44 15.90
C ARG A 174 -0.45 -12.70 16.54
N PHE A 175 -1.47 -12.91 15.73
CA PHE A 175 -2.81 -13.27 16.17
C PHE A 175 -2.79 -14.58 16.97
N GLU A 176 -2.16 -15.63 16.44
CA GLU A 176 -2.00 -16.92 17.12
C GLU A 176 -1.32 -16.78 18.48
N ALA A 177 -0.15 -16.14 18.49
CA ALA A 177 0.61 -15.93 19.73
C ALA A 177 -0.20 -15.14 20.77
N ARG A 178 -1.00 -14.18 20.32
CA ARG A 178 -1.85 -13.38 21.20
C ARG A 178 -3.03 -14.17 21.73
N LEU A 179 -3.72 -14.92 20.86
CA LEU A 179 -4.88 -15.71 21.22
C LEU A 179 -4.51 -16.83 22.21
N LEU A 180 -3.38 -17.51 22.00
CA LEU A 180 -2.84 -18.48 22.95
C LEU A 180 -2.58 -17.83 24.32
N LYS A 181 -1.84 -16.71 24.33
CA LYS A 181 -1.50 -15.99 25.55
C LYS A 181 -2.74 -15.53 26.34
N GLU A 182 -3.75 -15.02 25.67
CA GLU A 182 -4.98 -14.56 26.34
C GLU A 182 -5.84 -15.75 26.77
N LYS A 183 -5.91 -16.83 25.98
CA LYS A 183 -6.60 -18.07 26.38
C LYS A 183 -6.02 -18.65 27.67
N ASP A 184 -4.70 -18.67 27.80
CA ASP A 184 -4.04 -19.17 29.01
C ASP A 184 -4.34 -18.33 30.27
N GLN A 185 -4.90 -17.13 30.11
CA GLN A 185 -5.32 -16.24 31.20
C GLN A 185 -6.83 -16.29 31.48
N VAL A 186 -7.60 -17.04 30.68
CA VAL A 186 -9.06 -17.10 30.76
C VAL A 186 -9.49 -18.49 31.23
N ASP A 187 -9.91 -18.58 32.49
CA ASP A 187 -10.55 -19.78 33.05
C ASP A 187 -12.07 -19.83 32.80
N ASP A 188 -12.66 -18.70 32.38
CA ASP A 188 -14.10 -18.55 32.21
C ASP A 188 -14.58 -19.08 30.84
N ALA A 189 -15.30 -20.20 30.87
CA ALA A 189 -15.89 -20.82 29.68
C ALA A 189 -16.84 -19.87 28.91
N THR A 190 -17.48 -18.91 29.59
CA THR A 190 -18.37 -17.94 28.94
C THR A 190 -17.59 -16.94 28.08
N VAL A 191 -16.38 -16.58 28.49
CA VAL A 191 -15.48 -15.73 27.70
C VAL A 191 -15.00 -16.45 26.45
N LEU A 192 -14.61 -17.72 26.58
CA LEU A 192 -14.18 -18.54 25.44
C LEU A 192 -15.31 -18.73 24.43
N GLU A 193 -16.55 -18.90 24.90
CA GLU A 193 -17.73 -18.98 24.04
C GLU A 193 -18.03 -17.65 23.32
N SER A 194 -17.86 -16.53 24.03
CA SER A 194 -17.96 -15.21 23.41
C SER A 194 -16.90 -15.02 22.32
N TRP A 195 -15.67 -15.50 22.53
CA TRP A 195 -14.63 -15.45 21.49
C TRP A 195 -14.95 -16.32 20.28
N ARG A 196 -15.47 -17.53 20.48
CA ARG A 196 -15.88 -18.42 19.37
C ARG A 196 -16.85 -17.75 18.40
N THR A 197 -17.75 -16.93 18.91
CA THR A 197 -18.76 -16.25 18.08
C THR A 197 -18.29 -14.89 17.56
N SER A 198 -17.60 -14.10 18.39
CA SER A 198 -17.19 -12.73 18.04
C SER A 198 -15.98 -12.66 17.12
N ILE A 199 -14.96 -13.51 17.32
CA ILE A 199 -13.73 -13.46 16.52
C ILE A 199 -14.04 -13.72 15.03
N PRO A 200 -14.78 -14.78 14.66
CA PRO A 200 -15.07 -15.03 13.25
C PRO A 200 -15.92 -13.93 12.61
N ALA A 201 -16.90 -13.39 13.34
CA ALA A 201 -17.72 -12.28 12.87
C ALA A 201 -16.87 -11.02 12.59
N ASP A 202 -15.97 -10.68 13.51
CA ASP A 202 -15.04 -9.56 13.39
C ASP A 202 -14.07 -9.76 12.21
N LEU A 203 -13.50 -10.96 12.05
CA LEU A 203 -12.64 -11.31 10.91
C LEU A 203 -13.39 -11.23 9.57
N GLY A 204 -14.65 -11.69 9.53
CA GLY A 204 -15.52 -11.53 8.37
C GLY A 204 -15.73 -10.06 8.00
N GLN A 205 -15.92 -9.18 9.00
CA GLN A 205 -16.01 -7.75 8.73
C GLN A 205 -14.70 -7.14 8.22
N MET A 206 -13.56 -7.61 8.70
CA MET A 206 -12.27 -7.17 8.18
C MET A 206 -12.15 -7.51 6.68
N VAL A 207 -12.58 -8.70 6.27
CA VAL A 207 -12.63 -9.08 4.84
C VAL A 207 -13.53 -8.16 4.05
N VAL A 208 -14.78 -7.99 4.47
CA VAL A 208 -15.75 -7.13 3.75
C VAL A 208 -15.22 -5.71 3.56
N LYS A 209 -14.61 -5.11 4.60
CA LYS A 209 -14.12 -3.73 4.52
C LYS A 209 -12.83 -3.58 3.71
N LEU A 210 -11.97 -4.59 3.68
CA LEU A 210 -10.71 -4.57 2.92
C LEU A 210 -10.85 -5.11 1.50
N ARG A 211 -11.96 -5.81 1.19
CA ARG A 211 -12.30 -6.35 -0.14
C ARG A 211 -12.16 -5.33 -1.29
N PRO A 212 -12.51 -4.04 -1.16
CA PRO A 212 -12.32 -3.07 -2.24
C PRO A 212 -10.85 -2.86 -2.67
N ILE A 213 -9.88 -3.30 -1.87
CA ILE A 213 -8.45 -3.16 -2.16
C ILE A 213 -7.98 -4.37 -2.98
N ALA A 214 -8.25 -4.34 -4.29
CA ALA A 214 -8.02 -5.47 -5.20
C ALA A 214 -6.60 -6.07 -5.11
N ASP A 215 -5.58 -5.21 -5.08
CA ASP A 215 -4.16 -5.59 -5.09
C ASP A 215 -3.74 -6.45 -3.88
N ILE A 216 -4.48 -6.38 -2.78
CA ILE A 216 -4.12 -7.09 -1.54
C ILE A 216 -5.22 -8.07 -1.07
N ARG A 217 -6.35 -8.12 -1.78
CA ARG A 217 -7.54 -8.89 -1.41
C ARG A 217 -7.22 -10.37 -1.15
N ALA A 218 -6.65 -11.06 -2.13
CA ALA A 218 -6.38 -12.49 -2.03
C ALA A 218 -5.43 -12.83 -0.87
N ARG A 219 -4.47 -11.94 -0.58
CA ARG A 219 -3.52 -12.12 0.53
C ARG A 219 -4.17 -11.88 1.88
N MET A 220 -5.02 -10.86 1.97
CA MET A 220 -5.82 -10.56 3.15
C MET A 220 -6.80 -11.70 3.46
N GLU A 221 -7.53 -12.21 2.46
CA GLU A 221 -8.45 -13.35 2.61
C GLU A 221 -7.72 -14.63 3.06
N ALA A 222 -6.56 -14.93 2.47
CA ALA A 222 -5.74 -16.06 2.89
C ALA A 222 -5.29 -15.93 4.36
N SER A 223 -4.89 -14.74 4.78
CA SER A 223 -4.50 -14.46 6.18
C SER A 223 -5.67 -14.56 7.15
N VAL A 224 -6.85 -14.08 6.75
CA VAL A 224 -8.08 -14.24 7.56
C VAL A 224 -8.47 -15.70 7.67
N LYS A 225 -8.40 -16.46 6.57
CA LYS A 225 -8.66 -17.91 6.59
C LYS A 225 -7.72 -18.63 7.55
N GLU A 226 -6.46 -18.25 7.58
CA GLU A 226 -5.48 -18.78 8.54
C GLU A 226 -5.85 -18.41 9.98
N MET A 227 -6.22 -17.15 10.26
CA MET A 227 -6.67 -16.72 11.59
C MET A 227 -7.94 -17.45 12.06
N LEU A 228 -8.88 -17.74 11.14
CA LEU A 228 -10.06 -18.56 11.43
C LEU A 228 -9.66 -20.00 11.77
N SER A 229 -8.76 -20.60 10.99
CA SER A 229 -8.26 -21.95 11.27
C SER A 229 -7.52 -22.02 12.62
N ILE A 230 -6.71 -21.01 12.94
CA ILE A 230 -6.07 -20.85 14.25
C ILE A 230 -7.13 -20.78 15.37
N THR A 231 -8.21 -20.02 15.15
CA THR A 231 -9.33 -19.89 16.09
C THR A 231 -9.99 -21.24 16.33
N ASP A 232 -10.32 -22.00 15.28
CA ASP A 232 -10.93 -23.32 15.39
C ASP A 232 -10.01 -24.33 16.11
N ARG A 233 -8.69 -24.26 15.88
CA ARG A 233 -7.72 -25.14 16.55
C ARG A 233 -7.58 -24.82 18.04
N ILE A 234 -7.63 -23.54 18.41
CA ILE A 234 -7.45 -23.08 19.79
C ILE A 234 -8.77 -23.16 20.58
N LEU A 235 -9.89 -22.85 19.94
CA LEU A 235 -11.25 -22.82 20.49
C LEU A 235 -12.13 -23.75 19.65
N PRO A 236 -12.01 -25.09 19.82
CA PRO A 236 -12.74 -26.03 18.99
C PRO A 236 -14.25 -25.76 19.04
N PRO A 237 -14.96 -25.90 17.90
CA PRO A 237 -16.41 -25.71 17.84
C PRO A 237 -17.11 -26.72 18.76
N LYS A 238 -18.33 -26.38 19.19
CA LYS A 238 -19.15 -27.35 19.93
C LYS A 238 -19.59 -28.48 19.01
N ASP A 239 -19.85 -29.66 19.59
CA ASP A 239 -20.32 -30.83 18.83
C ASP A 239 -21.51 -30.46 17.94
N GLY A 240 -21.28 -30.51 16.62
CA GLY A 240 -22.29 -30.21 15.59
C GLY A 240 -22.26 -28.80 14.99
N GLU A 241 -21.39 -27.89 15.45
CA GLU A 241 -21.20 -26.59 14.79
C GLU A 241 -20.23 -26.70 13.60
N PRO A 242 -20.50 -26.00 12.47
CA PRO A 242 -19.59 -25.95 11.34
C PRO A 242 -18.30 -25.20 11.71
N PRO A 243 -17.15 -25.55 11.11
CA PRO A 243 -15.90 -24.84 11.33
C PRO A 243 -15.99 -23.38 10.87
N SER A 244 -15.32 -22.47 11.56
CA SER A 244 -15.35 -21.03 11.25
C SER A 244 -14.82 -20.72 9.85
N GLY A 245 -14.03 -21.62 9.25
CA GLY A 245 -13.55 -21.52 7.87
C GLY A 245 -14.65 -21.40 6.81
N ASP A 246 -15.86 -21.86 7.09
CA ASP A 246 -16.98 -21.80 6.15
C ASP A 246 -17.64 -20.40 6.08
N ILE A 247 -17.34 -19.52 7.04
CA ILE A 247 -17.88 -18.15 7.08
C ILE A 247 -17.44 -17.34 5.85
N LEU A 248 -16.24 -17.56 5.33
CA LEU A 248 -15.79 -16.88 4.11
C LEU A 248 -16.60 -17.32 2.88
N GLN A 249 -17.00 -18.58 2.80
CA GLN A 249 -17.83 -19.07 1.69
C GLN A 249 -19.24 -18.45 1.74
N LEU A 250 -19.79 -18.29 2.96
CA LEU A 250 -21.07 -17.63 3.16
C LEU A 250 -21.02 -16.14 2.77
N LEU A 251 -19.89 -15.47 3.02
CA LEU A 251 -19.68 -14.08 2.61
C LEU A 251 -19.58 -13.89 1.09
N ASP A 252 -19.09 -14.90 0.37
CA ASP A 252 -19.07 -14.87 -1.10
C ASP A 252 -20.46 -15.17 -1.67
N GLN A 253 -21.20 -16.11 -1.09
CA GLN A 253 -22.59 -16.41 -1.50
C GLN A 253 -23.56 -15.25 -1.24
N ALA A 254 -23.32 -14.46 -0.19
CA ALA A 254 -24.15 -13.31 0.15
C ALA A 254 -23.99 -12.14 -0.86
N GLU A 255 -22.88 -12.05 -1.58
CA GLU A 255 -22.69 -11.01 -2.61
C GLU A 255 -23.34 -11.35 -3.95
N ASP A 256 -23.50 -12.63 -4.26
CA ASP A 256 -24.26 -13.11 -5.43
C ASP A 256 -25.78 -13.09 -5.21
N GLY A 257 -26.25 -12.38 -4.17
CA GLY A 257 -27.66 -12.13 -3.91
C GLY A 257 -28.40 -11.68 -5.17
N PRO A 258 -29.68 -12.10 -5.32
CA PRO A 258 -30.35 -12.18 -6.60
C PRO A 258 -30.27 -10.83 -7.32
N LYS A 259 -29.56 -10.81 -8.46
CA LYS A 259 -29.69 -9.76 -9.47
C LYS A 259 -31.19 -9.56 -9.64
N SER A 260 -31.70 -8.47 -9.09
CA SER A 260 -33.12 -8.16 -9.13
C SER A 260 -33.45 -7.94 -10.59
N THR A 261 -33.94 -8.99 -11.26
CA THR A 261 -34.57 -8.89 -12.56
C THR A 261 -35.87 -8.14 -12.35
N SER A 262 -35.76 -6.83 -12.20
CA SER A 262 -36.84 -5.88 -12.41
C SER A 262 -37.10 -5.87 -13.91
N SER A 263 -37.85 -6.87 -14.34
CA SER A 263 -38.62 -6.87 -15.58
C SER A 263 -40.05 -6.58 -15.16
N SER A 264 -40.45 -5.31 -15.25
CA SER A 264 -41.85 -4.93 -15.39
C SER A 264 -41.85 -3.69 -16.28
N GLU A 265 -41.99 -3.97 -17.57
CA GLU A 265 -42.60 -3.08 -18.53
C GLU A 265 -43.94 -2.60 -17.97
N GLU A 266 -44.14 -1.28 -17.90
CA GLU A 266 -45.47 -0.71 -18.10
C GLU A 266 -45.32 0.61 -18.87
N GLU A 267 -45.61 0.52 -20.17
CA GLU A 267 -45.87 1.65 -21.05
C GLU A 267 -47.14 2.38 -20.62
N THR A 268 -47.10 3.72 -20.54
CA THR A 268 -48.06 4.56 -21.30
C THR A 268 -47.60 6.02 -21.37
N PRO A 269 -47.95 6.78 -22.45
CA PRO A 269 -47.48 8.13 -22.73
C PRO A 269 -48.55 9.22 -22.46
N ALA A 270 -48.11 10.49 -22.39
CA ALA A 270 -48.68 11.67 -23.07
C ALA A 270 -48.55 12.99 -22.26
N ASP A 271 -48.04 13.99 -22.99
CA ASP A 271 -48.38 15.43 -23.01
C ASP A 271 -48.39 16.31 -21.75
N ALA A 272 -47.51 17.33 -21.76
CA ALA A 272 -47.83 18.76 -21.93
C ALA A 272 -46.64 19.60 -21.44
N SER A 273 -45.86 20.19 -22.35
CA SER A 273 -45.86 21.63 -22.64
C SER A 273 -46.06 22.55 -21.43
N THR A 274 -45.04 23.35 -21.07
CA THR A 274 -45.02 24.82 -21.26
C THR A 274 -43.74 25.43 -20.67
N THR A 275 -43.16 26.33 -21.46
CA THR A 275 -41.89 27.07 -21.34
C THR A 275 -41.99 28.29 -20.36
N PRO A 276 -41.00 29.22 -20.25
CA PRO A 276 -40.54 29.80 -18.97
C PRO A 276 -40.92 31.30 -18.81
N PRO A 277 -40.48 31.94 -17.71
CA PRO A 277 -39.99 33.33 -17.83
C PRO A 277 -38.64 33.48 -17.09
N ALA A 278 -37.61 34.02 -17.72
CA ALA A 278 -37.34 35.45 -17.98
C ALA A 278 -36.59 36.14 -16.82
N ALA A 279 -35.52 36.81 -17.22
CA ALA A 279 -34.51 37.49 -16.42
C ALA A 279 -35.03 38.73 -15.68
N ALA A 280 -34.28 39.20 -14.67
CA ALA A 280 -33.81 40.59 -14.44
C ALA A 280 -32.97 40.67 -13.11
N PRO A 281 -32.42 41.82 -12.66
CA PRO A 281 -31.02 42.21 -12.90
C PRO A 281 -30.23 42.64 -11.63
N ALA A 282 -28.96 42.98 -11.86
CA ALA A 282 -27.92 43.67 -11.07
C ALA A 282 -28.26 44.46 -9.78
N ALA A 283 -27.34 44.43 -8.80
CA ALA A 283 -26.79 45.62 -8.12
C ALA A 283 -25.52 45.31 -7.26
N THR A 284 -24.42 46.00 -7.57
CA THR A 284 -23.20 46.30 -6.76
C THR A 284 -23.53 47.29 -5.61
N PRO A 285 -22.59 47.90 -4.84
CA PRO A 285 -21.35 47.50 -4.15
C PRO A 285 -21.41 47.81 -2.61
N ALA A 286 -20.40 47.41 -1.83
CA ALA A 286 -19.99 48.16 -0.64
C ALA A 286 -18.49 47.96 -0.35
N ALA A 287 -17.74 49.04 -0.49
CA ALA A 287 -16.44 49.23 0.15
C ALA A 287 -16.65 49.55 1.64
N GLY A 288 -15.67 49.21 2.49
CA GLY A 288 -15.63 49.63 3.88
C GLY A 288 -14.35 49.15 4.56
N ASP A 289 -13.38 50.08 4.60
CA ASP A 289 -12.14 50.21 5.39
C ASP A 289 -11.05 49.13 5.37
#